data_AF-A0A1H6TQX0-F1
#
_entry.id   AF-A0A1H6TQX0-F1
#
_cell.length_a   1.000
_cell.length_b   1.000
_cell.length_c   1.000
_cell.angle_alpha   90.00
_cell.angle_beta   90.00
_cell.angle_gamma   90.00
#
_symmetry.space_group_name_H-M   'P 1'
#
loop_
_entity.id
_entity.type
_entity.pdbx_description
1 polymer ?
#
loop_
_entity_poly.entity_id
_entity_poly.type
_entity_poly.pdbx_seq_one_letter_code
_entity_poly.pdbx_strand_id
1 'polypeptide(L)'
;MSAFHTLTDFFERSGACYQAFDLGRRVQPLDTSYWQAFESGQRPYAYPWQQTACLGLVFYYPSAPQDPLVWFLKLPLDEQGFIQGGPRDAFVKRLLETLGQQAQQLTDQATSVRLDPLMENNPLVFTPDQERQAIFHAYARQHLQQAPSTHYAPAYAYLTQPEGNAWQTLSLQGIADVALQHTQAGQAQALATQVPAWPTPVLTLLARCLEAVPVAPVLAKALAQNLALRVQNPQTTTTEVASLLRALSHPQTQWDNKELQAALMHPTDQNPWYPYLQDPEVLTTLALKYTHQLEDLSFLQAYLQVLAQQDMSIFKPLLKDLLFMPNLRVLILALIRQAPTDSALAKALTLLVQEAQTKT
;
A
#
# COMPACT_ATOMS: atom_id res chain seq x y z
N MET A 1 -28.35 7.45 -26.69
CA MET A 1 -27.36 8.07 -25.78
C MET A 1 -26.66 6.95 -25.04
N SER A 2 -25.37 6.74 -25.28
CA SER A 2 -24.61 5.64 -24.68
C SER A 2 -24.54 5.84 -23.17
N ALA A 3 -25.07 4.89 -22.40
CA ALA A 3 -25.13 4.93 -20.96
C ALA A 3 -23.72 5.03 -20.35
N PHE A 4 -23.61 5.71 -19.22
CA PHE A 4 -22.37 5.85 -18.48
C PHE A 4 -22.12 4.55 -17.70
N HIS A 5 -21.01 3.89 -17.99
CA HIS A 5 -20.69 2.61 -17.36
C HIS A 5 -19.39 2.64 -16.56
N THR A 6 -18.62 3.74 -16.61
CA THR A 6 -17.34 3.87 -15.90
C THR A 6 -17.12 5.29 -15.35
N LEU A 7 -16.27 5.42 -14.32
CA LEU A 7 -15.75 6.69 -13.81
C LEU A 7 -14.83 7.35 -14.85
N THR A 8 -14.08 6.56 -15.61
CA THR A 8 -13.31 7.05 -16.76
C THR A 8 -14.21 7.82 -17.74
N ASP A 9 -15.32 7.22 -18.19
CA ASP A 9 -16.28 7.88 -19.08
C ASP A 9 -16.83 9.17 -18.45
N PHE A 10 -17.07 9.15 -17.15
CA PHE A 10 -17.54 10.32 -16.42
C PHE A 10 -16.51 11.46 -16.46
N PHE A 11 -15.25 11.21 -16.11
CA PHE A 11 -14.20 12.22 -16.12
C PHE A 11 -13.93 12.76 -17.53
N GLU A 12 -13.82 11.89 -18.53
CA GLU A 12 -13.59 12.29 -19.92
C GLU A 12 -14.71 13.19 -20.47
N ARG A 13 -15.96 12.84 -20.22
CA ARG A 13 -17.12 13.60 -20.74
C ARG A 13 -17.40 14.88 -19.97
N SER A 14 -17.09 14.90 -18.68
CA SER A 14 -17.17 16.12 -17.86
C SER A 14 -16.03 17.10 -18.15
N GLY A 15 -14.97 16.65 -18.83
CA GLY A 15 -13.77 17.44 -19.10
C GLY A 15 -12.88 17.58 -17.86
N ALA A 16 -13.04 16.72 -16.86
CA ALA A 16 -12.19 16.68 -15.69
C ALA A 16 -10.87 15.95 -15.99
N CYS A 17 -9.76 16.53 -15.54
CA CYS A 17 -8.49 15.81 -15.43
C CYS A 17 -8.50 14.99 -14.15
N TYR A 18 -8.01 13.75 -14.19
CA TYR A 18 -7.97 12.89 -13.00
C TYR A 18 -6.71 12.02 -12.93
N GLN A 19 -6.38 11.59 -11.72
CA GLN A 19 -5.36 10.59 -11.41
C GLN A 19 -5.90 9.61 -10.38
N ALA A 20 -5.80 8.32 -10.69
CA ALA A 20 -6.12 7.24 -9.78
C ALA A 20 -4.89 6.78 -9.01
N PHE A 21 -5.09 6.36 -7.77
CA PHE A 21 -4.07 5.84 -6.86
C PHE A 21 -4.56 4.53 -6.24
N ASP A 22 -3.68 3.53 -6.13
CA ASP A 22 -3.90 2.44 -5.19
C ASP A 22 -3.76 2.98 -3.77
N LEU A 23 -4.60 2.53 -2.86
CA LEU A 23 -4.51 2.76 -1.42
C LEU A 23 -4.51 1.45 -0.63
N GLY A 24 -4.57 0.30 -1.32
CA GLY A 24 -4.64 -1.01 -0.72
C GLY A 24 -3.30 -1.42 -0.12
N ARG A 25 -2.45 -2.04 -0.96
CA ARG A 25 -1.17 -2.59 -0.52
C ARG A 25 -0.10 -1.51 -0.40
N ARG A 26 -0.14 -0.49 -1.27
CA ARG A 26 0.80 0.65 -1.26
C ARG A 26 0.10 1.89 -1.78
N VAL A 27 0.34 3.05 -1.20
CA VAL A 27 -0.12 4.29 -1.82
C VAL A 27 0.77 4.59 -3.02
N GLN A 28 0.23 4.49 -4.23
CA GLN A 28 0.98 4.72 -5.47
C GLN A 28 0.06 5.16 -6.61
N PRO A 29 0.53 6.02 -7.53
CA PRO A 29 -0.23 6.35 -8.73
C PRO A 29 -0.45 5.09 -9.59
N LEU A 30 -1.62 4.99 -10.19
CA LEU A 30 -1.93 3.98 -11.19
C LEU A 30 -1.72 4.56 -12.59
N ASP A 31 -1.08 3.80 -13.48
CA ASP A 31 -1.02 4.15 -14.89
C ASP A 31 -2.44 4.26 -15.46
N THR A 32 -2.72 5.32 -16.22
CA THR A 32 -4.06 5.59 -16.78
C THR A 32 -4.59 4.41 -17.59
N SER A 33 -3.75 3.81 -18.45
CA SER A 33 -4.13 2.66 -19.27
C SER A 33 -4.45 1.41 -18.43
N TYR A 34 -3.70 1.19 -17.35
CA TYR A 34 -3.97 0.11 -16.41
C TYR A 34 -5.31 0.34 -15.68
N TRP A 35 -5.55 1.55 -15.19
CA TRP A 35 -6.81 1.93 -14.54
C TRP A 35 -8.01 1.70 -15.46
N GLN A 36 -7.94 2.18 -16.71
CA GLN A 36 -9.01 2.02 -17.71
C GLN A 36 -9.29 0.55 -18.04
N ALA A 37 -8.23 -0.26 -18.21
CA ALA A 37 -8.37 -1.70 -18.47
C ALA A 37 -8.97 -2.46 -17.27
N PHE A 38 -8.58 -2.10 -16.05
CA PHE A 38 -9.17 -2.65 -14.84
C PHE A 38 -10.64 -2.26 -14.70
N GLU A 39 -10.96 -0.97 -14.81
CA GLU A 39 -12.31 -0.47 -14.60
C GLU A 39 -13.28 -1.03 -15.65
N SER A 40 -12.84 -1.23 -16.89
CA SER A 40 -13.63 -1.87 -17.94
C SER A 40 -13.76 -3.39 -17.81
N GLY A 41 -13.17 -4.00 -16.78
CA GLY A 41 -13.21 -5.45 -16.53
C GLY A 41 -12.34 -6.27 -17.49
N GLN A 42 -11.39 -5.63 -18.18
CA GLN A 42 -10.50 -6.30 -19.14
C GLN A 42 -9.27 -6.92 -18.45
N ARG A 43 -8.95 -6.50 -17.23
CA ARG A 43 -7.81 -6.99 -16.46
C ARG A 43 -8.15 -7.11 -14.96
N PRO A 44 -7.64 -8.12 -14.24
CA PRO A 44 -7.76 -8.16 -12.79
C PRO A 44 -6.95 -7.04 -12.13
N TYR A 45 -7.37 -6.64 -10.93
CA TYR A 45 -6.64 -5.69 -10.11
C TYR A 45 -5.35 -6.32 -9.58
N ALA A 46 -4.22 -5.66 -9.77
CA ALA A 46 -2.88 -6.10 -9.39
C ALA A 46 -2.62 -6.00 -7.89
N TYR A 47 -3.32 -5.12 -7.17
CA TYR A 47 -3.03 -4.79 -5.77
C TYR A 47 -4.22 -5.02 -4.83
N PRO A 48 -4.90 -6.19 -4.90
CA PRO A 48 -6.11 -6.38 -4.13
C PRO A 48 -5.81 -6.36 -2.63
N TRP A 49 -6.77 -5.79 -1.89
CA TRP A 49 -6.77 -5.76 -0.44
C TRP A 49 -8.13 -6.19 0.07
N GLN A 50 -8.18 -7.31 0.81
CA GLN A 50 -9.44 -7.84 1.36
C GLN A 50 -10.56 -7.96 0.31
N GLN A 51 -10.24 -8.51 -0.87
CA GLN A 51 -11.18 -8.67 -2.00
C GLN A 51 -11.74 -7.34 -2.54
N THR A 52 -11.05 -6.22 -2.32
CA THR A 52 -11.42 -4.90 -2.86
C THR A 52 -10.23 -4.23 -3.54
N ALA A 53 -10.51 -3.38 -4.52
CA ALA A 53 -9.60 -2.34 -4.96
C ALA A 53 -9.86 -1.08 -4.12
N CYS A 54 -8.95 -0.78 -3.19
CA CYS A 54 -8.97 0.45 -2.40
C CYS A 54 -8.32 1.57 -3.23
N LEU A 55 -9.10 2.57 -3.63
CA LEU A 55 -8.69 3.58 -4.61
C LEU A 55 -8.82 4.98 -4.03
N GLY A 56 -7.88 5.84 -4.38
CA GLY A 56 -7.98 7.28 -4.25
C GLY A 56 -8.04 7.92 -5.64
N LEU A 57 -8.98 8.83 -5.86
CA LEU A 57 -9.11 9.59 -7.10
C LEU A 57 -8.92 11.06 -6.78
N VAL A 58 -7.96 11.70 -7.43
CA VAL A 58 -7.82 13.15 -7.45
C VAL A 58 -8.32 13.62 -8.80
N PHE A 59 -9.20 14.61 -8.85
CA PHE A 59 -9.64 15.19 -10.11
C PHE A 59 -9.93 16.68 -9.97
N TYR A 60 -9.80 17.40 -11.08
CA TYR A 60 -10.03 18.84 -11.15
C TYR A 60 -10.50 19.21 -12.55
N TYR A 61 -11.21 20.33 -12.65
CA TYR A 61 -11.59 20.89 -13.94
C TYR A 61 -10.53 21.90 -14.40
N PRO A 62 -10.11 21.90 -15.68
CA PRO A 62 -9.13 22.86 -16.19
C PRO A 62 -9.51 24.33 -15.98
N SER A 63 -10.82 24.64 -15.84
CA SER A 63 -11.33 25.96 -15.51
C SER A 63 -11.09 26.38 -14.05
N ALA A 64 -10.85 25.42 -13.15
CA ALA A 64 -10.63 25.64 -11.72
C ALA A 64 -9.59 24.65 -11.16
N PRO A 65 -8.31 24.74 -11.60
CA PRO A 65 -7.28 23.76 -11.25
C PRO A 65 -6.82 23.81 -9.79
N GLN A 66 -7.19 24.87 -9.05
CA GLN A 66 -6.79 25.08 -7.65
C GLN A 66 -7.71 24.39 -6.64
N ASP A 67 -8.86 23.88 -7.08
CA ASP A 67 -9.87 23.25 -6.23
C ASP A 67 -10.00 21.74 -6.58
N PRO A 68 -8.96 20.93 -6.35
CA PRO A 68 -9.04 19.51 -6.64
C PRO A 68 -10.02 18.83 -5.69
N LEU A 69 -10.78 17.89 -6.24
CA LEU A 69 -11.67 17.02 -5.51
C LEU A 69 -11.02 15.67 -5.31
N VAL A 70 -11.34 15.05 -4.17
CA VAL A 70 -10.79 13.76 -3.77
C VAL A 70 -11.92 12.79 -3.46
N TRP A 71 -11.86 11.60 -4.06
CA TRP A 71 -12.73 10.48 -3.72
C TRP A 71 -11.93 9.28 -3.26
N PHE A 72 -12.44 8.60 -2.23
CA PHE A 72 -11.90 7.33 -1.74
C PHE A 72 -12.94 6.25 -1.92
N LEU A 73 -12.64 5.27 -2.79
CA LEU A 73 -13.57 4.23 -3.20
C LEU A 73 -13.01 2.83 -2.95
N LYS A 74 -13.83 1.92 -2.44
CA LYS A 74 -13.57 0.48 -2.39
C LYS A 74 -14.43 -0.22 -3.43
N LEU A 75 -13.82 -0.63 -4.53
CA LEU A 75 -14.52 -1.39 -5.56
C LEU A 75 -14.39 -2.89 -5.27
N PRO A 76 -15.50 -3.63 -5.10
CA PRO A 76 -15.44 -5.06 -4.81
C PRO A 76 -14.89 -5.84 -6.00
N LEU A 77 -14.09 -6.85 -5.70
CA LEU A 77 -13.46 -7.75 -6.67
C LEU A 77 -14.06 -9.15 -6.56
N ASP A 78 -14.10 -9.89 -7.66
CA ASP A 78 -14.39 -11.32 -7.64
C ASP A 78 -13.16 -12.14 -7.22
N GLU A 79 -13.31 -13.47 -7.12
CA GLU A 79 -12.22 -14.37 -6.73
C GLU A 79 -11.04 -14.38 -7.70
N GLN A 80 -11.25 -13.97 -8.95
CA GLN A 80 -10.20 -13.84 -9.95
C GLN A 80 -9.50 -12.47 -9.89
N GLY A 81 -10.03 -11.52 -9.12
CA GLY A 81 -9.52 -10.17 -8.96
C GLY A 81 -10.11 -9.17 -9.95
N PHE A 82 -11.13 -9.55 -10.73
CA PHE A 82 -11.84 -8.63 -11.62
C PHE A 82 -12.85 -7.79 -10.85
N ILE A 83 -13.10 -6.57 -11.33
CA ILE A 83 -14.11 -5.69 -10.76
C ILE A 83 -15.51 -6.30 -10.86
N GLN A 84 -16.25 -6.28 -9.76
CA GLN A 84 -17.69 -6.54 -9.80
C GLN A 84 -18.39 -5.28 -10.34
N GLY A 85 -18.81 -5.33 -11.60
CA GLY A 85 -19.32 -4.13 -12.31
C GLY A 85 -20.59 -3.52 -11.73
N GLY A 86 -21.49 -4.34 -11.17
CA GLY A 86 -22.79 -3.87 -10.65
C GLY A 86 -22.70 -2.74 -9.61
N PRO A 87 -21.92 -2.90 -8.52
CA PRO A 87 -21.68 -1.83 -7.56
C PRO A 87 -21.11 -0.54 -8.17
N ARG A 88 -20.12 -0.63 -9.07
CA ARG A 88 -19.56 0.52 -9.79
C ARG A 88 -20.63 1.21 -10.65
N ASP A 89 -21.41 0.46 -11.41
CA ASP A 89 -22.43 1.03 -12.30
C ASP A 89 -23.51 1.77 -11.52
N ALA A 90 -23.91 1.21 -10.37
CA ALA A 90 -24.84 1.86 -9.46
C ALA A 90 -24.28 3.18 -8.91
N PHE A 91 -22.99 3.23 -8.59
CA PHE A 91 -22.32 4.46 -8.17
C PHE A 91 -22.32 5.51 -9.27
N VAL A 92 -21.90 5.15 -10.49
CA VAL A 92 -21.85 6.07 -11.64
C VAL A 92 -23.25 6.59 -11.98
N LYS A 93 -24.26 5.71 -11.96
CA LYS A 93 -25.65 6.09 -12.19
C LYS A 93 -26.13 7.13 -11.16
N ARG A 94 -25.90 6.88 -9.86
CA ARG A 94 -26.28 7.81 -8.79
C ARG A 94 -25.57 9.16 -8.94
N LEU A 95 -24.27 9.14 -9.27
CA LEU A 95 -23.47 10.34 -9.57
C LEU A 95 -24.14 11.22 -10.63
N LEU A 96 -24.57 10.62 -11.73
CA LEU A 96 -25.21 11.35 -12.84
C LEU A 96 -26.60 11.86 -12.50
N GLU A 97 -27.37 11.07 -11.74
CA GLU A 97 -28.68 11.49 -11.25
C GLU A 97 -28.56 12.73 -10.34
N THR A 98 -27.60 12.72 -9.41
CA THR A 98 -27.36 13.88 -8.53
C THR A 98 -26.87 15.10 -9.30
N LEU A 99 -25.96 14.93 -10.27
CA LEU A 99 -25.50 16.02 -11.12
C LEU A 99 -26.63 16.58 -12.00
N GLY A 100 -27.49 15.70 -12.55
CA GLY A 100 -28.65 16.11 -13.34
C GLY A 100 -29.67 16.90 -12.52
N GLN A 101 -29.93 16.48 -11.28
CA GLN A 101 -30.79 17.20 -10.34
C GLN A 101 -30.21 18.58 -9.99
N GLN A 102 -28.90 18.66 -9.76
CA GLN A 102 -28.25 19.94 -9.47
C GLN A 102 -28.23 20.86 -10.69
N ALA A 103 -27.97 20.35 -11.89
CA ALA A 103 -28.04 21.16 -13.11
C ALA A 103 -29.44 21.77 -13.33
N GLN A 104 -30.51 21.05 -12.97
CA GLN A 104 -31.88 21.57 -13.01
C GLN A 104 -32.14 22.64 -11.93
N GLN A 105 -31.48 22.57 -10.77
CA GLN A 105 -31.59 23.55 -9.68
C GLN A 105 -30.71 24.80 -9.90
N LEU A 106 -29.59 24.66 -10.62
CA LEU A 106 -28.65 25.74 -10.92
C LEU A 106 -29.18 26.76 -11.93
N THR A 107 -30.26 26.43 -12.64
CA THR A 107 -31.01 27.40 -13.46
C THR A 107 -31.60 28.55 -12.63
N ASP A 108 -31.74 28.37 -11.30
CA ASP A 108 -32.34 29.38 -10.41
C ASP A 108 -31.32 30.13 -9.54
N GLN A 109 -30.15 29.59 -9.19
CA GLN A 109 -29.09 30.32 -8.45
C GLN A 109 -27.67 29.75 -8.73
N ALA A 110 -26.72 30.62 -9.05
CA ALA A 110 -25.32 30.29 -9.31
C ALA A 110 -24.61 29.76 -8.05
N THR A 111 -24.67 28.45 -7.83
CA THR A 111 -23.98 27.76 -6.73
C THR A 111 -23.00 26.73 -7.30
N SER A 112 -21.91 26.45 -6.60
CA SER A 112 -21.00 25.37 -6.97
C SER A 112 -21.69 24.00 -6.90
N VAL A 113 -21.31 23.09 -7.80
CA VAL A 113 -21.77 21.67 -7.79
C VAL A 113 -21.34 21.03 -6.48
N ARG A 114 -22.29 20.60 -5.64
CA ARG A 114 -22.01 19.98 -4.34
C ARG A 114 -22.05 18.47 -4.45
N LEU A 115 -20.90 17.82 -4.48
CA LEU A 115 -20.79 16.36 -4.57
C LEU A 115 -20.90 15.66 -3.20
N ASP A 116 -21.01 16.43 -2.10
CA ASP A 116 -21.11 15.90 -0.73
C ASP A 116 -22.24 14.86 -0.54
N PRO A 117 -23.47 15.07 -1.06
CA PRO A 117 -24.57 14.10 -0.91
C PRO A 117 -24.34 12.75 -1.63
N LEU A 118 -23.42 12.70 -2.59
CA LEU A 118 -23.03 11.47 -3.27
C LEU A 118 -22.05 10.63 -2.45
N MET A 119 -21.22 11.32 -1.67
CA MET A 119 -20.25 10.70 -0.78
C MET A 119 -20.92 10.20 0.49
N GLU A 120 -21.93 10.92 0.97
CA GLU A 120 -22.74 10.53 2.11
C GLU A 120 -23.62 9.31 1.80
N ASN A 121 -23.54 8.30 2.67
CA ASN A 121 -24.31 7.04 2.58
C ASN A 121 -24.08 6.24 1.29
N ASN A 122 -22.85 6.21 0.80
CA ASN A 122 -22.45 5.37 -0.34
C ASN A 122 -21.62 4.16 0.13
N PRO A 123 -22.04 2.91 -0.16
CA PRO A 123 -21.34 1.71 0.32
C PRO A 123 -19.93 1.55 -0.24
N LEU A 124 -19.59 2.24 -1.34
CA LEU A 124 -18.25 2.20 -1.90
C LEU A 124 -17.31 3.23 -1.28
N VAL A 125 -17.84 4.26 -0.60
CA VAL A 125 -17.01 5.31 -0.01
C VAL A 125 -16.41 4.81 1.31
N PHE A 126 -15.13 5.10 1.51
CA PHE A 126 -14.44 4.76 2.75
C PHE A 126 -13.48 5.88 3.16
N THR A 127 -13.06 5.87 4.42
CA THR A 127 -12.03 6.77 4.92
C THR A 127 -10.73 5.98 5.10
N PRO A 128 -9.67 6.25 4.31
CA PRO A 128 -8.35 5.65 4.55
C PRO A 128 -7.82 6.08 5.93
N ASP A 129 -6.89 5.32 6.51
CA ASP A 129 -6.20 5.81 7.70
C ASP A 129 -5.37 7.06 7.42
N GLN A 130 -4.98 7.76 8.48
CA GLN A 130 -4.31 9.08 8.39
C GLN A 130 -2.99 9.03 7.63
N GLU A 131 -2.27 7.91 7.65
CA GLU A 131 -0.97 7.78 6.98
C GLU A 131 -1.15 7.60 5.47
N ARG A 132 -2.11 6.76 5.07
CA ARG A 132 -2.51 6.63 3.67
C ARG A 132 -3.01 7.96 3.14
N GLN A 133 -3.80 8.70 3.91
CA GLN A 133 -4.24 10.06 3.54
C GLN A 133 -3.06 11.01 3.37
N ALA A 134 -2.12 11.05 4.31
CA ALA A 134 -0.96 11.95 4.26
C ALA A 134 -0.10 11.71 3.01
N ILE A 135 0.21 10.45 2.70
CA ILE A 135 0.97 10.08 1.51
C ILE A 135 0.17 10.34 0.23
N PHE A 136 -1.13 10.02 0.23
CA PHE A 136 -2.00 10.33 -0.90
C PHE A 136 -2.02 11.83 -1.19
N HIS A 137 -2.15 12.68 -0.16
CA HIS A 137 -2.12 14.13 -0.33
C HIS A 137 -0.77 14.65 -0.80
N ALA A 138 0.34 14.06 -0.34
CA ALA A 138 1.67 14.39 -0.84
C ALA A 138 1.79 14.07 -2.34
N TYR A 139 1.32 12.89 -2.76
CA TYR A 139 1.26 12.50 -4.17
C TYR A 139 0.32 13.38 -4.99
N ALA A 140 -0.85 13.73 -4.45
CA ALA A 140 -1.82 14.60 -5.09
C ALA A 140 -1.20 15.97 -5.38
N ARG A 141 -0.51 16.57 -4.39
CA ARG A 141 0.22 17.83 -4.57
C ARG A 141 1.29 17.72 -5.64
N GLN A 142 2.09 16.64 -5.64
CA GLN A 142 3.10 16.41 -6.66
C GLN A 142 2.48 16.28 -8.07
N HIS A 143 1.39 15.53 -8.21
CA HIS A 143 0.66 15.37 -9.47
C HIS A 143 0.12 16.72 -9.97
N LEU A 144 -0.41 17.54 -9.06
CA LEU A 144 -0.93 18.89 -9.35
C LEU A 144 0.17 19.96 -9.47
N GLN A 145 1.45 19.57 -9.39
CA GLN A 145 2.61 20.48 -9.41
C GLN A 145 2.53 21.59 -8.34
N GLN A 146 1.91 21.28 -7.20
CA GLN A 146 1.79 22.17 -6.06
C GLN A 146 3.02 22.08 -5.15
N ALA A 147 3.27 23.16 -4.41
CA ALA A 147 4.27 23.13 -3.35
C ALA A 147 3.90 22.08 -2.27
N PRO A 148 4.91 21.54 -1.56
CA PRO A 148 4.71 20.70 -0.38
C PRO A 148 3.83 21.40 0.66
N SER A 149 3.26 20.64 1.60
CA SER A 149 2.47 21.26 2.66
C SER A 149 3.33 22.17 3.54
N THR A 150 2.66 23.03 4.31
CA THR A 150 3.31 23.88 5.32
C THR A 150 4.03 23.07 6.41
N HIS A 151 3.77 21.76 6.50
CA HIS A 151 4.40 20.85 7.47
C HIS A 151 5.72 20.25 6.98
N TYR A 152 6.08 20.41 5.70
CA TYR A 152 7.32 19.87 5.14
C TYR A 152 8.56 20.40 5.85
N ALA A 153 8.70 21.73 5.98
CA ALA A 153 9.92 22.34 6.51
C ALA A 153 10.22 21.94 7.97
N PRO A 154 9.25 21.95 8.92
CA PRO A 154 9.47 21.43 10.27
C PRO A 154 9.89 19.95 10.30
N ALA A 155 9.25 19.09 9.49
CA ALA A 155 9.58 17.68 9.42
C ALA A 155 10.98 17.43 8.86
N TYR A 156 11.34 18.12 7.78
CA TYR A 156 12.66 18.01 7.18
C TYR A 156 13.77 18.47 8.13
N ALA A 157 13.56 19.60 8.83
CA ALA A 157 14.50 20.11 9.83
C ALA A 157 14.76 19.07 10.93
N TYR A 158 13.69 18.50 11.51
CA TYR A 158 13.84 17.46 12.53
C TYR A 158 14.52 16.20 11.99
N LEU A 159 14.12 15.70 10.82
CA LEU A 159 14.66 14.45 10.28
C LEU A 159 16.15 14.56 9.90
N THR A 160 16.64 15.76 9.60
CA THR A 160 18.05 16.02 9.28
C THR A 160 18.87 16.49 10.49
N GLN A 161 18.22 16.99 11.54
CA GLN A 161 18.82 17.40 12.81
C GLN A 161 17.90 17.00 13.98
N PRO A 162 17.84 15.71 14.36
CA PRO A 162 16.92 15.26 15.41
C PRO A 162 17.30 15.86 16.77
N GLU A 163 16.36 16.54 17.42
CA GLU A 163 16.58 17.16 18.73
C GLU A 163 15.52 16.68 19.74
N GLY A 164 15.96 15.87 20.71
CA GLY A 164 15.14 15.40 21.82
C GLY A 164 13.77 14.87 21.38
N ASN A 165 12.72 15.39 22.03
CA ASN A 165 11.33 14.99 21.80
C ASN A 165 10.55 15.92 20.85
N ALA A 166 11.24 16.78 20.08
CA ALA A 166 10.58 17.71 19.16
C ALA A 166 9.71 16.98 18.10
N TRP A 167 9.98 15.69 17.85
CA TRP A 167 9.17 14.84 16.97
C TRP A 167 7.69 14.78 17.32
N GLN A 168 7.30 14.99 18.58
CA GLN A 168 5.91 14.93 19.02
C GLN A 168 5.04 16.03 18.42
N THR A 169 5.65 17.10 17.92
CA THR A 169 4.94 18.22 17.28
C THR A 169 4.87 18.09 15.76
N LEU A 170 5.53 17.07 15.19
CA LEU A 170 5.55 16.86 13.75
C LEU A 170 4.20 16.37 13.26
N SER A 171 3.71 17.03 12.20
CA SER A 171 2.57 16.54 11.45
C SER A 171 2.99 15.36 10.58
N LEU A 172 2.12 14.34 10.54
CA LEU A 172 2.25 13.19 9.64
C LEU A 172 2.34 13.62 8.17
N GLN A 173 1.61 14.67 7.78
CA GLN A 173 1.71 15.24 6.43
C GLN A 173 3.13 15.72 6.12
N GLY A 174 3.83 16.32 7.10
CA GLY A 174 5.21 16.76 6.91
C GLY A 174 6.17 15.61 6.67
N ILE A 175 6.01 14.50 7.40
CA ILE A 175 6.82 13.28 7.23
C ILE A 175 6.55 12.66 5.85
N ALA A 176 5.28 12.61 5.42
CA ALA A 176 4.91 12.14 4.09
C ALA A 176 5.52 13.00 2.97
N ASP A 177 5.48 14.32 3.11
CA ASP A 177 6.09 15.25 2.14
C ASP A 177 7.62 15.07 2.05
N VAL A 178 8.29 14.80 3.17
CA VAL A 178 9.73 14.50 3.18
C VAL A 178 10.02 13.16 2.50
N ALA A 179 9.22 12.13 2.77
CA ALA A 179 9.37 10.85 2.12
C ALA A 179 9.20 10.96 0.60
N LEU A 180 8.29 11.78 0.07
CA LEU A 180 8.17 11.96 -1.38
C LEU A 180 9.30 12.80 -1.99
N GLN A 181 9.84 13.76 -1.25
CA GLN A 181 10.86 14.69 -1.79
C GLN A 181 12.31 14.28 -1.54
N HIS A 182 12.57 13.22 -0.78
CA HIS A 182 13.92 12.83 -0.38
C HIS A 182 14.91 12.63 -1.56
N THR A 183 14.42 12.38 -2.78
CA THR A 183 15.23 12.23 -4.00
C THR A 183 15.77 13.56 -4.55
N GLN A 184 15.29 14.70 -4.06
CA GLN A 184 15.85 16.01 -4.39
C GLN A 184 17.30 16.13 -3.93
N ALA A 185 18.09 16.92 -4.67
CA ALA A 185 19.54 17.00 -4.49
C ALA A 185 19.95 17.25 -3.03
N GLY A 186 20.78 16.35 -2.49
CA GLY A 186 21.32 16.43 -1.13
C GLY A 186 20.41 15.93 -0.01
N GLN A 187 19.10 15.81 -0.23
CA GLN A 187 18.15 15.44 0.84
C GLN A 187 18.33 13.99 1.30
N ALA A 188 18.40 13.03 0.38
CA ALA A 188 18.65 11.63 0.70
C ALA A 188 19.93 11.42 1.50
N GLN A 189 20.99 12.19 1.18
CA GLN A 189 22.27 12.13 1.90
C GLN A 189 22.12 12.67 3.32
N ALA A 190 21.43 13.79 3.52
CA ALA A 190 21.18 14.38 4.83
C ALA A 190 20.33 13.47 5.73
N LEU A 191 19.33 12.80 5.16
CA LEU A 191 18.53 11.81 5.87
C LEU A 191 19.35 10.55 6.21
N ALA A 192 20.15 10.06 5.26
CA ALA A 192 20.97 8.86 5.43
C ALA A 192 21.92 8.95 6.63
N THR A 193 22.47 10.14 6.92
CA THR A 193 23.37 10.34 8.07
C THR A 193 22.65 10.28 9.42
N GLN A 194 21.32 10.46 9.44
CA GLN A 194 20.53 10.51 10.68
C GLN A 194 19.76 9.21 10.98
N VAL A 195 19.75 8.24 10.05
CA VAL A 195 19.00 6.97 10.22
C VAL A 195 19.23 6.31 11.60
N PRO A 196 20.46 6.20 12.13
CA PRO A 196 20.68 5.57 13.42
C PRO A 196 20.15 6.36 14.63
N ALA A 197 19.96 7.68 14.47
CA ALA A 197 19.57 8.61 15.52
C ALA A 197 18.05 8.81 15.63
N TRP A 198 17.27 8.37 14.64
CA TRP A 198 15.81 8.51 14.69
C TRP A 198 15.22 7.65 15.81
N PRO A 199 14.39 8.23 16.69
CA PRO A 199 13.67 7.44 17.69
C PRO A 199 12.64 6.54 17.01
N THR A 200 12.31 5.42 17.65
CA THR A 200 11.41 4.39 17.09
C THR A 200 10.10 4.95 16.52
N PRO A 201 9.37 5.88 17.17
CA PRO A 201 8.15 6.43 16.61
C PRO A 201 8.37 7.17 15.27
N VAL A 202 9.49 7.89 15.14
CA VAL A 202 9.84 8.61 13.91
C VAL A 202 10.24 7.64 12.82
N LEU A 203 11.08 6.65 13.15
CA LEU A 203 11.47 5.59 12.22
C LEU A 203 10.24 4.85 11.68
N THR A 204 9.31 4.46 12.55
CA THR A 204 8.08 3.76 12.15
C THR A 204 7.21 4.59 11.22
N LEU A 205 6.97 5.87 11.54
CA LEU A 205 6.18 6.75 10.68
C LEU A 205 6.84 6.99 9.33
N LEU A 206 8.14 7.30 9.33
CA LEU A 206 8.89 7.53 8.09
C LEU A 206 8.98 6.26 7.25
N ALA A 207 9.17 5.09 7.85
CA ALA A 207 9.17 3.81 7.15
C ALA A 207 7.86 3.52 6.40
N ARG A 208 6.72 3.81 7.04
CA ARG A 208 5.38 3.68 6.44
C ARG A 208 5.13 4.70 5.33
N CYS A 209 5.87 5.80 5.33
CA CYS A 209 5.87 6.76 4.22
C CYS A 209 6.82 6.32 3.09
N LEU A 210 8.02 5.83 3.42
CA LEU A 210 9.03 5.37 2.47
C LEU A 210 8.61 4.12 1.71
N GLU A 211 7.75 3.27 2.29
CA GLU A 211 7.14 2.20 1.49
C GLU A 211 6.26 2.74 0.36
N ALA A 212 5.93 4.02 0.27
CA ALA A 212 5.14 4.51 -0.86
C ALA A 212 6.00 4.84 -2.08
N VAL A 213 7.32 4.95 -1.93
CA VAL A 213 8.23 5.56 -2.91
C VAL A 213 9.48 4.71 -3.15
N PRO A 214 10.11 4.80 -4.34
CA PRO A 214 11.46 4.30 -4.55
C PRO A 214 12.45 5.06 -3.66
N VAL A 215 13.11 4.36 -2.74
CA VAL A 215 14.06 4.97 -1.82
C VAL A 215 15.40 5.17 -2.52
N ALA A 216 15.91 6.40 -2.46
CA ALA A 216 17.19 6.77 -3.05
C ALA A 216 18.33 5.85 -2.55
N PRO A 217 19.28 5.43 -3.43
CA PRO A 217 20.28 4.41 -3.10
C PRO A 217 21.07 4.67 -1.82
N VAL A 218 21.44 5.93 -1.54
CA VAL A 218 22.20 6.27 -0.33
C VAL A 218 21.39 6.11 0.96
N LEU A 219 20.11 6.45 0.92
CA LEU A 219 19.20 6.29 2.05
C LEU A 219 18.83 4.82 2.24
N ALA A 220 18.56 4.09 1.14
CA ALA A 220 18.31 2.66 1.17
C ALA A 220 19.49 1.89 1.78
N LYS A 221 20.73 2.24 1.42
CA LYS A 221 21.94 1.67 2.02
C LYS A 221 22.03 1.94 3.52
N ALA A 222 21.77 3.17 3.97
CA ALA A 222 21.80 3.52 5.39
C ALA A 222 20.71 2.78 6.20
N LEU A 223 19.49 2.66 5.65
CA LEU A 223 18.40 1.88 6.24
C LEU A 223 18.75 0.39 6.33
N ALA A 224 19.32 -0.19 5.27
CA ALA A 224 19.73 -1.60 5.26
C ALA A 224 20.87 -1.88 6.26
N GLN A 225 21.85 -0.97 6.37
CA GLN A 225 22.90 -1.07 7.38
C GLN A 225 22.34 -0.96 8.79
N ASN A 226 21.37 -0.06 9.01
CA ASN A 226 20.70 0.05 10.30
C ASN A 226 19.92 -1.23 10.64
N LEU A 227 19.20 -1.81 9.67
CA LEU A 227 18.50 -3.07 9.82
C LEU A 227 19.43 -4.22 10.22
N ALA A 228 20.57 -4.36 9.55
CA ALA A 228 21.57 -5.39 9.89
C ALA A 228 22.09 -5.23 11.33
N LEU A 229 22.36 -4.00 11.77
CA LEU A 229 22.78 -3.73 13.16
C LEU A 229 21.66 -4.02 14.17
N ARG A 230 20.41 -3.67 13.83
CA ARG A 230 19.25 -3.84 14.71
C ARG A 230 18.92 -5.31 14.92
N VAL A 231 18.95 -6.13 13.86
CA VAL A 231 18.70 -7.58 13.95
C VAL A 231 19.73 -8.30 14.85
N GLN A 232 20.96 -7.78 14.94
CA GLN A 232 21.99 -8.34 15.83
C GLN A 232 21.84 -7.88 17.30
N ASN A 233 21.02 -6.88 17.59
CA ASN A 233 20.86 -6.33 18.93
C ASN A 233 19.66 -6.98 19.65
N PRO A 234 19.87 -7.69 20.78
CA PRO A 234 18.79 -8.35 21.52
C PRO A 234 17.71 -7.40 22.07
N GLN A 235 17.97 -6.10 22.16
CA GLN A 235 17.01 -5.09 22.61
C GLN A 235 16.13 -4.53 21.49
N THR A 236 16.42 -4.88 20.23
CA THR A 236 15.63 -4.41 19.09
C THR A 236 14.26 -5.06 19.08
N THR A 237 13.24 -4.22 18.95
CA THR A 237 11.84 -4.65 18.87
C THR A 237 11.49 -5.19 17.48
N THR A 238 10.49 -6.07 17.39
CA THR A 238 9.95 -6.57 16.12
C THR A 238 9.39 -5.44 15.26
N THR A 239 8.76 -4.44 15.88
CA THR A 239 8.26 -3.22 15.23
C THR A 239 9.37 -2.42 14.54
N GLU A 240 10.57 -2.30 15.13
CA GLU A 240 11.70 -1.62 14.49
C GLU A 240 12.19 -2.38 13.23
N VAL A 241 12.32 -3.70 13.34
CA VAL A 241 12.71 -4.56 12.20
C VAL A 241 11.65 -4.49 11.09
N ALA A 242 10.37 -4.65 11.44
CA ALA A 242 9.26 -4.54 10.51
C ALA A 242 9.24 -3.15 9.84
N SER A 243 9.45 -2.07 10.59
CA SER A 243 9.51 -0.71 10.05
C SER A 243 10.64 -0.57 9.01
N LEU A 244 11.86 -1.00 9.33
CA LEU A 244 12.97 -0.94 8.38
C LEU A 244 12.74 -1.79 7.12
N LEU A 245 12.16 -2.99 7.28
CA LEU A 245 11.75 -3.82 6.15
C LEU A 245 10.71 -3.12 5.28
N ARG A 246 9.73 -2.42 5.87
CA ARG A 246 8.74 -1.63 5.11
C ARG A 246 9.38 -0.51 4.31
N ALA A 247 10.28 0.25 4.92
CA ALA A 247 11.01 1.33 4.23
C ALA A 247 11.77 0.82 2.99
N LEU A 248 12.28 -0.41 3.05
CA LEU A 248 13.05 -1.06 1.99
C LEU A 248 12.19 -1.87 0.99
N SER A 249 10.87 -1.89 1.16
CA SER A 249 9.97 -2.81 0.45
C SER A 249 9.58 -2.38 -0.96
N HIS A 250 9.94 -1.17 -1.42
CA HIS A 250 9.54 -0.72 -2.75
C HIS A 250 10.20 -1.55 -3.85
N PRO A 251 9.46 -2.03 -4.88
CA PRO A 251 10.04 -2.87 -5.93
C PRO A 251 11.24 -2.25 -6.64
N GLN A 252 11.27 -0.92 -6.73
CA GLN A 252 12.35 -0.15 -7.32
C GLN A 252 13.46 0.27 -6.32
N THR A 253 13.28 0.01 -5.02
CA THR A 253 14.33 0.25 -4.01
C THR A 253 15.35 -0.88 -4.08
N GLN A 254 16.61 -0.52 -4.34
CA GLN A 254 17.71 -1.47 -4.36
C GLN A 254 18.38 -1.54 -2.99
N TRP A 255 18.45 -2.73 -2.41
CA TRP A 255 19.21 -3.00 -1.19
C TRP A 255 19.65 -4.47 -1.15
N ASP A 256 20.73 -4.77 -0.40
CA ASP A 256 21.23 -6.13 -0.25
C ASP A 256 20.42 -6.85 0.85
N ASN A 257 19.54 -7.76 0.45
CA ASN A 257 18.70 -8.55 1.35
C ASN A 257 19.17 -10.01 1.53
N LYS A 258 20.42 -10.34 1.17
CA LYS A 258 20.93 -11.72 1.24
C LYS A 258 20.83 -12.34 2.63
N GLU A 259 21.06 -11.57 3.69
CA GLU A 259 20.95 -12.08 5.06
C GLU A 259 19.51 -12.51 5.38
N LEU A 260 18.51 -11.72 4.99
CA LEU A 260 17.10 -12.08 5.12
C LEU A 260 16.77 -13.33 4.30
N GLN A 261 17.24 -13.42 3.05
CA GLN A 261 17.02 -14.60 2.21
C GLN A 261 17.64 -15.86 2.83
N ALA A 262 18.88 -15.78 3.30
CA ALA A 262 19.56 -16.88 3.97
C ALA A 262 18.84 -17.29 5.26
N ALA A 263 18.32 -16.33 6.02
CA ALA A 263 17.54 -16.59 7.23
C ALA A 263 16.20 -17.29 6.95
N LEU A 264 15.51 -16.92 5.87
CA LEU A 264 14.28 -17.59 5.45
C LEU A 264 14.55 -19.03 4.96
N MET A 265 15.66 -19.25 4.26
CA MET A 265 16.05 -20.58 3.76
C MET A 265 16.54 -21.52 4.87
N HIS A 266 17.16 -20.95 5.91
CA HIS A 266 17.69 -21.68 7.06
C HIS A 266 17.23 -21.04 8.38
N PRO A 267 15.93 -21.14 8.71
CA PRO A 267 15.37 -20.55 9.92
C PRO A 267 15.82 -21.39 11.12
N THR A 268 16.91 -20.95 11.77
CA THR A 268 17.49 -21.63 12.92
C THR A 268 17.75 -20.64 14.04
N ASP A 269 17.63 -21.07 15.29
CA ASP A 269 17.85 -20.25 16.49
C ASP A 269 19.25 -19.60 16.56
N GLN A 270 20.22 -20.12 15.80
CA GLN A 270 21.56 -19.55 15.68
C GLN A 270 21.63 -18.31 14.78
N ASN A 271 20.62 -18.11 13.93
CA ASN A 271 20.53 -16.95 13.05
C ASN A 271 19.85 -15.79 13.79
N PRO A 272 20.47 -14.60 13.89
CA PRO A 272 19.87 -13.44 14.55
C PRO A 272 18.50 -13.02 14.02
N TRP A 273 18.18 -13.35 12.76
CA TRP A 273 16.87 -13.11 12.17
C TRP A 273 15.75 -13.99 12.72
N TYR A 274 16.08 -15.15 13.29
CA TYR A 274 15.11 -16.19 13.60
C TYR A 274 13.98 -15.72 14.52
N PRO A 275 14.22 -15.02 15.66
CA PRO A 275 13.13 -14.53 16.51
C PRO A 275 12.16 -13.62 15.75
N TYR A 276 12.67 -12.78 14.86
CA TYR A 276 11.87 -11.87 14.04
C TYR A 276 11.05 -12.60 12.98
N LEU A 277 11.59 -13.70 12.42
CA LEU A 277 10.87 -14.53 11.44
C LEU A 277 9.77 -15.40 12.06
N GLN A 278 9.71 -15.51 13.39
CA GLN A 278 8.58 -16.09 14.12
C GLN A 278 7.51 -15.05 14.48
N ASP A 279 7.80 -13.76 14.31
CA ASP A 279 6.89 -12.70 14.71
C ASP A 279 5.82 -12.42 13.63
N PRO A 280 4.53 -12.38 13.99
CA PRO A 280 3.45 -12.12 13.02
C PRO A 280 3.56 -10.77 12.30
N GLU A 281 4.11 -9.73 12.94
CA GLU A 281 4.26 -8.39 12.34
C GLU A 281 5.25 -8.42 11.18
N VAL A 282 6.37 -9.13 11.35
CA VAL A 282 7.41 -9.29 10.31
C VAL A 282 6.90 -10.17 9.18
N LEU A 283 6.26 -11.31 9.49
CA LEU A 283 5.68 -12.19 8.47
C LEU A 283 4.58 -11.50 7.65
N THR A 284 3.76 -10.68 8.31
CA THR A 284 2.76 -9.85 7.64
C THR A 284 3.41 -8.78 6.77
N THR A 285 4.48 -8.15 7.25
CA THR A 285 5.24 -7.17 6.47
C THR A 285 5.78 -7.79 5.18
N LEU A 286 6.36 -8.99 5.25
CA LEU A 286 6.84 -9.70 4.06
C LEU A 286 5.69 -10.06 3.10
N ALA A 287 4.61 -10.68 3.58
CA ALA A 287 3.46 -11.02 2.73
C ALA A 287 2.84 -9.82 2.01
N LEU A 288 2.73 -8.68 2.69
CA LEU A 288 1.99 -7.54 2.18
C LEU A 288 2.85 -6.58 1.35
N LYS A 289 4.14 -6.46 1.68
CA LYS A 289 5.02 -5.42 1.12
C LYS A 289 6.09 -5.97 0.20
N TYR A 290 6.48 -7.23 0.35
CA TYR A 290 7.51 -7.89 -0.47
C TYR A 290 6.89 -8.72 -1.61
N THR A 291 5.74 -8.28 -2.13
CA THR A 291 4.99 -9.03 -3.15
C THR A 291 5.80 -9.28 -4.42
N HIS A 292 6.66 -8.34 -4.80
CA HIS A 292 7.58 -8.52 -5.93
C HIS A 292 8.68 -9.53 -5.62
N GLN A 293 9.29 -9.52 -4.42
CA GLN A 293 10.26 -10.56 -4.06
C GLN A 293 9.60 -11.94 -3.93
N LEU A 294 8.33 -12.02 -3.51
CA LEU A 294 7.56 -13.27 -3.46
C LEU A 294 7.23 -13.84 -4.85
N GLU A 295 7.49 -13.12 -5.94
CA GLU A 295 7.42 -13.70 -7.29
C GLU A 295 8.67 -14.56 -7.61
N ASP A 296 9.77 -14.39 -6.86
CA ASP A 296 10.90 -15.32 -6.90
C ASP A 296 10.52 -16.63 -6.20
N LEU A 297 10.63 -17.74 -6.93
CA LEU A 297 10.17 -19.05 -6.45
C LEU A 297 10.93 -19.51 -5.20
N SER A 298 12.23 -19.22 -5.11
CA SER A 298 13.04 -19.63 -3.97
C SER A 298 12.67 -18.85 -2.71
N PHE A 299 12.48 -17.53 -2.85
CA PHE A 299 12.03 -16.67 -1.76
C PHE A 299 10.62 -17.05 -1.28
N LEU A 300 9.69 -17.28 -2.22
CA LEU A 300 8.33 -17.70 -1.91
C LEU A 300 8.29 -19.04 -1.17
N GLN A 301 9.06 -20.02 -1.64
CA GLN A 301 9.13 -21.33 -1.01
C GLN A 301 9.66 -21.22 0.43
N ALA A 302 10.73 -20.45 0.63
CA ALA A 302 11.32 -20.22 1.95
C ALA A 302 10.31 -19.54 2.90
N TYR A 303 9.66 -18.47 2.42
CA TYR A 303 8.63 -17.76 3.16
C TYR A 303 7.46 -18.66 3.56
N LEU A 304 6.94 -19.46 2.62
CA LEU A 304 5.82 -20.38 2.91
C LEU A 304 6.19 -21.47 3.92
N GLN A 305 7.45 -21.92 3.94
CA GLN A 305 7.92 -22.88 4.96
C GLN A 305 7.95 -22.28 6.36
N VAL A 306 8.39 -21.02 6.50
CA VAL A 306 8.36 -20.30 7.79
C VAL A 306 6.91 -20.01 8.20
N LEU A 307 6.09 -19.53 7.26
CA LEU A 307 4.69 -19.23 7.52
C LEU A 307 3.90 -20.48 7.95
N ALA A 308 4.18 -21.65 7.35
CA ALA A 308 3.51 -22.90 7.68
C ALA A 308 3.85 -23.48 9.08
N GLN A 309 4.87 -22.94 9.74
CA GLN A 309 5.21 -23.29 11.13
C GLN A 309 4.40 -22.46 12.14
N GLN A 310 3.72 -21.41 11.68
CA GLN A 310 2.90 -20.56 12.54
C GLN A 310 1.54 -21.19 12.83
N ASP A 311 0.88 -20.68 13.87
CA ASP A 311 -0.50 -21.04 14.19
C ASP A 311 -1.45 -20.78 13.02
N MET A 312 -2.53 -21.58 12.93
CA MET A 312 -3.55 -21.42 11.88
C MET A 312 -4.20 -20.03 11.87
N SER A 313 -4.21 -19.32 13.01
CA SER A 313 -4.68 -17.93 13.12
C SER A 313 -3.83 -16.93 12.33
N ILE A 314 -2.57 -17.26 12.04
CA ILE A 314 -1.62 -16.45 11.26
C ILE A 314 -1.45 -17.02 9.85
N PHE A 315 -1.22 -18.34 9.74
CA PHE A 315 -1.00 -19.02 8.46
C PHE A 315 -2.17 -18.81 7.50
N LYS A 316 -3.40 -19.05 7.95
CA LYS A 316 -4.60 -19.01 7.12
C LYS A 316 -4.89 -17.63 6.51
N PRO A 317 -4.96 -16.52 7.28
CA PRO A 317 -5.25 -15.22 6.69
C PRO A 317 -4.15 -14.76 5.73
N LEU A 318 -2.87 -14.99 6.04
CA LEU A 318 -1.76 -14.61 5.16
C LEU A 318 -1.73 -15.43 3.88
N LEU A 319 -1.91 -16.76 3.96
CA LEU A 319 -2.01 -17.61 2.77
C LEU A 319 -3.21 -17.19 1.89
N LYS A 320 -4.38 -16.94 2.50
CA LYS A 320 -5.58 -16.50 1.77
C LYS A 320 -5.33 -15.18 1.03
N ASP A 321 -4.70 -14.22 1.69
CA ASP A 321 -4.37 -12.94 1.08
C ASP A 321 -3.41 -13.10 -0.12
N LEU A 322 -2.34 -13.89 0.03
CA LEU A 322 -1.39 -14.15 -1.05
C LEU A 322 -2.03 -14.90 -2.23
N LEU A 323 -2.91 -15.88 -1.95
CA LEU A 323 -3.69 -16.58 -2.98
C LEU A 323 -4.67 -15.66 -3.71
N PHE A 324 -4.99 -14.48 -3.17
CA PHE A 324 -5.85 -13.52 -3.85
C PHE A 324 -5.08 -12.67 -4.88
N MET A 325 -3.75 -12.64 -4.83
CA MET A 325 -2.94 -11.96 -5.83
C MET A 325 -2.77 -12.84 -7.09
N PRO A 326 -3.12 -12.34 -8.30
CA PRO A 326 -3.10 -13.15 -9.52
C PRO A 326 -1.77 -13.85 -9.81
N ASN A 327 -0.65 -13.13 -9.70
CA ASN A 327 0.68 -13.67 -9.98
C ASN A 327 1.10 -14.73 -8.95
N LEU A 328 0.96 -14.41 -7.65
CA LEU A 328 1.36 -15.33 -6.58
C LEU A 328 0.46 -16.56 -6.50
N ARG A 329 -0.83 -16.44 -6.80
CA ARG A 329 -1.76 -17.58 -6.80
C ARG A 329 -1.23 -18.75 -7.63
N VAL A 330 -0.77 -18.47 -8.85
CA VAL A 330 -0.27 -19.52 -9.76
C VAL A 330 0.97 -20.20 -9.16
N LEU A 331 1.90 -19.40 -8.63
CA LEU A 331 3.13 -19.90 -8.01
C LEU A 331 2.85 -20.72 -6.74
N ILE A 332 1.99 -20.21 -5.87
CA ILE A 332 1.61 -20.88 -4.61
C ILE A 332 0.90 -22.19 -4.92
N LEU A 333 -0.05 -22.23 -5.85
CA LEU A 333 -0.74 -23.47 -6.24
C LEU A 333 0.22 -24.50 -6.87
N ALA A 334 1.28 -24.07 -7.56
CA ALA A 334 2.32 -24.96 -8.04
C ALA A 334 3.15 -25.53 -6.88
N LEU A 335 3.60 -24.68 -5.95
CA LEU A 335 4.36 -25.09 -4.77
C LEU A 335 3.57 -26.03 -3.85
N ILE A 336 2.28 -25.76 -3.64
CA ILE A 336 1.38 -26.62 -2.84
C ILE A 336 1.35 -28.04 -3.42
N ARG A 337 1.24 -28.18 -4.75
CA ARG A 337 1.20 -29.50 -5.41
C ARG A 337 2.53 -30.26 -5.35
N GLN A 338 3.64 -29.55 -5.18
CA GLN A 338 4.98 -30.12 -5.12
C GLN A 338 5.50 -30.30 -3.68
N ALA A 339 4.74 -29.83 -2.68
CA ALA A 339 5.15 -29.87 -1.28
C ALA A 339 5.33 -31.33 -0.82
N PRO A 340 6.49 -31.70 -0.25
CA PRO A 340 6.68 -33.02 0.34
C PRO A 340 5.63 -33.29 1.42
N THR A 341 5.08 -34.50 1.48
CA THR A 341 3.99 -34.88 2.40
C THR A 341 4.33 -34.62 3.87
N ASP A 342 5.60 -34.74 4.25
CA ASP A 342 6.05 -34.56 5.64
C ASP A 342 6.43 -33.11 5.99
N SER A 343 6.38 -32.20 5.02
CA SER A 343 6.72 -30.79 5.19
C SER A 343 5.73 -30.06 6.10
N ALA A 344 6.19 -28.99 6.76
CA ALA A 344 5.32 -28.09 7.53
C ALA A 344 4.16 -27.55 6.66
N LEU A 345 4.46 -27.20 5.40
CA LEU A 345 3.48 -26.70 4.44
C LEU A 345 2.38 -27.74 4.16
N ALA A 346 2.72 -29.00 3.88
CA ALA A 346 1.73 -30.05 3.64
C ALA A 346 0.81 -30.30 4.86
N LYS A 347 1.39 -30.29 6.06
CA LYS A 347 0.64 -30.43 7.33
C LYS A 347 -0.33 -29.26 7.55
N ALA A 348 0.15 -28.02 7.39
CA ALA A 348 -0.66 -26.81 7.53
C ALA A 348 -1.83 -26.77 6.53
N LEU A 349 -1.60 -27.18 5.28
CA LEU A 349 -2.65 -27.26 4.26
C LEU A 349 -3.70 -28.34 4.58
N THR A 350 -3.27 -29.48 5.13
CA THR A 350 -4.18 -30.55 5.54
C THR A 350 -5.13 -30.07 6.64
N LEU A 351 -4.61 -29.35 7.65
CA LEU A 351 -5.42 -28.75 8.71
C LEU A 351 -6.42 -27.73 8.13
N LEU A 352 -5.99 -26.90 7.17
CA LEU A 352 -6.86 -25.90 6.53
C LEU A 352 -8.04 -26.55 5.79
N VAL A 353 -7.83 -27.67 5.11
CA VAL A 353 -8.91 -28.44 4.44
C VAL A 353 -9.86 -29.06 5.47
N GLN A 354 -9.34 -29.62 6.57
CA GLN A 354 -10.16 -30.19 7.64
C GLN A 354 -11.06 -29.15 8.32
N GLU A 355 -10.54 -27.94 8.57
CA GLU A 355 -11.32 -26.81 9.11
C GLU A 355 -12.43 -26.35 8.15
N ALA A 356 -12.21 -26.45 6.84
CA ALA A 356 -13.21 -26.08 5.85
C ALA A 356 -14.37 -27.10 5.82
N GLN A 357 -14.06 -28.39 5.97
CA GLN A 357 -15.03 -29.48 5.98
C GLN A 357 -15.88 -29.54 7.26
N THR A 358 -15.33 -29.11 8.40
CA THR A 358 -16.06 -29.08 9.70
C THR A 358 -17.02 -27.91 9.84
N LYS A 359 -16.97 -26.92 8.94
CA LYS A 359 -17.85 -25.74 8.92
C LYS A 359 -19.00 -25.83 7.91
N THR A 360 -19.01 -26.86 7.07
CA THR A 360 -20.13 -27.32 6.24
C THR A 360 -20.89 -28.43 6.95
#